data_AF-A0A9W7HY98-F1
#
_entry.id   AF-A0A9W7HY98-F1
#
_cell.length_a   1.000
_cell.length_b   1.000
_cell.length_c   1.000
_cell.angle_alpha   90.00
_cell.angle_beta   90.00
_cell.angle_gamma   90.00
#
_symmetry.space_group_name_H-M   'P 1'
#
loop_
_entity.id
_entity.type
_entity.pdbx_description
1 polymer ?
#
loop_
_entity_poly.entity_id
_entity_poly.type
_entity_poly.pdbx_seq_one_letter_code
_entity_poly.pdbx_strand_id
1 'polypeptide(L)' 'MANFPVINMEKLNGEERETTMEQIRDACENWGFFEILNHRIPHDFMDTVERLTKEHYKKCMEQRFKELVATKAL' A
#
# COMPACT_ATOMS: atom_id res chain seq x y z
N MET A 1 -7.90 21.35 8.48
CA MET A 1 -7.23 20.05 8.68
C MET A 1 -6.75 19.59 7.32
N ALA A 2 -5.50 19.14 7.20
CA ALA A 2 -5.01 18.57 5.96
C ALA A 2 -5.60 17.15 5.79
N ASN A 3 -6.14 16.84 4.61
CA ASN A 3 -6.65 15.52 4.30
C ASN A 3 -5.51 14.65 3.76
N PHE A 4 -5.46 13.40 4.19
CA PHE A 4 -4.49 12.43 3.72
C PHE A 4 -4.54 12.28 2.18
N PRO A 5 -3.40 12.25 1.46
CA PRO A 5 -3.42 12.24 0.00
C PRO A 5 -3.81 10.86 -0.54
N VAL A 6 -4.92 10.83 -1.26
CA VAL A 6 -5.41 9.66 -2.01
C VAL A 6 -5.53 10.06 -3.47
N ILE A 7 -4.74 9.41 -4.34
CA ILE A 7 -4.55 9.83 -5.73
C ILE A 7 -5.20 8.85 -6.69
N ASN A 8 -6.12 9.33 -7.54
CA ASN A 8 -6.74 8.51 -8.58
C ASN A 8 -5.83 8.45 -9.83
N MET A 9 -5.24 7.29 -10.09
CA MET A 9 -4.28 7.09 -11.18
C MET A 9 -4.92 7.13 -12.57
N GLU A 10 -6.24 6.97 -12.71
CA GLU A 10 -6.91 7.10 -14.00
C GLU A 10 -6.83 8.51 -14.56
N LYS A 11 -6.85 9.53 -13.69
CA LYS A 11 -6.77 10.96 -14.06
C LYS A 11 -5.48 11.35 -14.75
N LEU A 12 -4.43 10.52 -14.63
CA LEU A 12 -3.18 10.70 -15.37
C LEU A 12 -3.30 10.46 -16.89
N ASN A 13 -4.40 9.86 -17.34
CA ASN A 13 -4.65 9.49 -18.75
C ASN A 13 -5.60 10.47 -19.48
N GLY A 14 -5.84 11.65 -18.92
CA GLY A 14 -6.76 12.64 -19.51
C GLY A 14 -6.32 14.08 -19.25
N GLU A 15 -7.28 15.00 -19.36
CA GLU A 15 -7.06 16.44 -19.22
C GLU A 15 -6.59 16.82 -17.80
N GLU A 16 -6.96 16.04 -16.79
CA GLU A 16 -6.57 16.25 -15.38
C GLU A 16 -5.12 15.80 -15.06
N ARG A 17 -4.34 15.40 -16.07
CA ARG A 17 -2.99 14.88 -15.86
C ARG A 17 -2.10 15.87 -15.13
N GLU A 18 -2.10 17.14 -15.52
CA GLU A 18 -1.23 18.16 -14.92
C GLU A 18 -1.55 18.34 -13.43
N THR A 19 -2.81 18.61 -13.08
CA THR A 19 -3.25 18.75 -11.70
C THR A 19 -2.97 17.49 -10.86
N THR A 20 -3.16 16.30 -11.43
CA THR A 20 -2.86 15.04 -10.73
C THR A 20 -1.35 14.89 -10.48
N MET A 21 -0.50 15.30 -11.43
CA MET A 21 0.95 15.31 -11.23
C MET A 21 1.40 16.31 -10.16
N GLU A 22 0.71 17.45 -10.03
CA GLU A 22 0.97 18.41 -8.95
C GLU A 22 0.60 17.84 -7.58
N GLN A 23 -0.51 17.10 -7.48
CA GLN A 23 -0.90 16.40 -6.25
C GLN A 23 0.14 15.35 -5.83
N ILE A 24 0.70 14.61 -6.80
CA ILE A 24 1.78 13.66 -6.55
C ILE A 24 3.02 14.38 -6.02
N ARG A 25 3.41 15.50 -6.65
CA ARG A 25 4.56 16.32 -6.21
C ARG A 25 4.36 16.82 -4.77
N ASP A 26 3.21 17.43 -4.48
CA ASP A 26 2.89 17.93 -3.14
C ASP A 26 2.91 16.82 -2.08
N ALA A 27 2.32 15.67 -2.37
CA ALA A 27 2.34 14.53 -1.46
C ALA A 27 3.76 14.01 -1.20
N CYS A 28 4.63 13.96 -2.22
CA CYS A 28 6.03 13.60 -2.06
C CYS A 28 6.79 14.59 -1.17
N GLU A 29 6.59 15.89 -1.35
CA GLU A 29 7.34 16.94 -0.64
C GLU A 29 6.84 17.13 0.81
N ASN A 30 5.53 17.08 1.01
CA ASN A 30 4.91 17.53 2.27
C ASN A 30 4.36 16.40 3.13
N TRP A 31 4.11 15.20 2.58
CA TRP A 31 3.62 14.04 3.34
C TRP A 31 4.64 12.92 3.46
N GLY A 32 5.42 12.67 2.40
CA GLY A 32 6.37 11.55 2.31
C GLY A 32 5.72 10.20 1.99
N PHE A 33 4.38 10.11 1.95
CA PHE A 33 3.63 8.95 1.46
C PHE A 33 2.20 9.36 1.07
N PHE A 34 1.57 8.54 0.22
CA PHE A 34 0.20 8.70 -0.26
C PHE A 34 -0.37 7.34 -0.69
N GLU A 35 -1.69 7.25 -0.77
CA GLU A 35 -2.37 6.09 -1.34
C GLU A 35 -2.78 6.34 -2.79
N ILE A 36 -2.88 5.27 -3.58
CA ILE A 36 -3.32 5.35 -4.97
C ILE A 36 -4.57 4.49 -5.20
N LEU A 37 -5.48 4.99 -6.03
CA LEU A 37 -6.68 4.30 -6.50
C LEU A 37 -6.60 4.11 -8.01
N ASN A 38 -7.38 3.16 -8.53
CA ASN A 38 -7.50 2.86 -9.96
C ASN A 38 -6.14 2.63 -10.66
N HIS A 39 -5.22 1.97 -9.98
CA HIS A 39 -3.86 1.63 -10.44
C HIS A 39 -3.83 0.47 -11.47
N ARG A 40 -4.99 0.00 -11.94
CA ARG A 40 -5.17 -1.09 -12.93
C ARG A 40 -4.66 -2.47 -12.50
N ILE A 41 -4.37 -2.68 -11.21
CA ILE A 41 -4.10 -4.03 -10.69
C ILE A 41 -5.46 -4.64 -10.33
N PRO A 42 -5.82 -5.82 -10.86
CA PRO A 42 -7.09 -6.47 -10.54
C PRO A 42 -7.21 -6.76 -9.04
N HIS A 43 -8.40 -6.53 -8.49
CA HIS A 43 -8.67 -6.81 -7.06
C HIS A 43 -8.48 -8.29 -6.73
N ASP A 44 -8.96 -9.21 -7.56
CA ASP A 44 -8.79 -10.65 -7.35
C ASP A 44 -7.31 -11.07 -7.25
N PHE A 45 -6.40 -10.35 -7.93
CA PHE A 45 -4.97 -10.58 -7.83
C PHE A 45 -4.45 -10.12 -6.46
N MET A 46 -4.82 -8.92 -6.01
CA MET A 46 -4.47 -8.42 -4.68
C MET A 46 -4.99 -9.35 -3.58
N ASP A 47 -6.26 -9.77 -3.68
CA ASP A 47 -6.89 -10.70 -2.73
C ASP A 47 -6.16 -12.05 -2.69
N THR A 48 -5.75 -12.55 -3.85
CA THR A 48 -4.96 -13.79 -3.96
C THR A 48 -3.60 -13.63 -3.29
N VAL A 49 -2.89 -12.53 -3.54
CA VAL A 49 -1.57 -12.27 -2.93
C VAL A 49 -1.70 -12.11 -1.41
N GLU A 50 -2.71 -11.39 -0.93
CA GLU A 50 -2.97 -11.21 0.50
C GLU A 50 -3.23 -12.56 1.17
N ARG A 51 -4.13 -13.37 0.60
CA ARG A 51 -4.47 -14.69 1.13
C ARG A 51 -3.24 -15.61 1.19
N LEU A 52 -2.49 -15.72 0.08
CA LEU A 52 -1.30 -16.57 0.03
C LEU A 52 -0.22 -16.11 1.00
N THR A 53 -0.03 -14.80 1.16
CA THR A 53 0.92 -14.23 2.13
C THR A 53 0.54 -14.62 3.56
N LYS A 54 -0.73 -14.47 3.94
CA LYS A 54 -1.24 -14.84 5.27
C LYS A 54 -1.13 -16.35 5.52
N GLU A 55 -1.49 -17.18 4.55
CA GLU A 55 -1.37 -18.64 4.63
C GLU A 55 0.10 -19.07 4.79
N HIS A 56 1.02 -18.46 4.03
CA HIS A 56 2.44 -18.72 4.15
C HIS A 56 2.99 -18.33 5.52
N TYR A 57 2.63 -17.14 6.03
CA TYR A 57 3.03 -16.72 7.37
C TYR A 57 2.59 -17.73 8.43
N LYS A 58 1.30 -18.11 8.41
CA LYS A 58 0.73 -19.09 9.35
C LYS A 58 1.45 -20.43 9.30
N LYS A 59 1.74 -20.93 8.10
CA LYS A 59 2.35 -22.26 7.91
C LYS A 59 3.85 -22.28 8.25
N CYS A 60 4.59 -21.24 7.86
CA CYS A 60 6.05 -21.29 7.82
C CYS A 60 6.73 -20.36 8.83
N MET A 61 6.09 -19.27 9.23
CA MET A 61 6.75 -18.19 9.98
C MET A 61 6.21 -18.01 11.39
N GLU A 62 4.93 -18.32 11.63
CA GLU A 62 4.26 -18.05 12.90
C GLU A 62 4.95 -18.71 14.10
N GLN A 63 5.36 -19.98 13.97
CA GLN A 63 6.04 -20.69 15.05
C GLN A 63 7.40 -20.04 15.38
N ARG A 64 8.21 -19.76 14.36
CA ARG A 64 9.49 -19.06 14.51
C ARG A 64 9.30 -17.66 15.11
N PHE A 65 8.23 -16.96 14.75
CA PHE A 65 7.90 -15.66 15.34
C PHE A 65 7.58 -15.79 16.83
N LYS A 66 6.75 -16.76 17.22
CA LYS A 66 6.44 -17.05 18.63
C LYS A 66 7.69 -17.38 19.43
N GLU A 67 8.58 -18.21 18.89
CA GLU A 67 9.87 -18.53 19.49
C GLU A 67 10.77 -17.29 19.64
N LEU A 68 10.83 -16.43 18.62
CA LEU A 68 11.60 -15.19 18.66
C LEU A 68 11.08 -14.22 19.73
N VAL A 69 9.77 -14.04 19.81
CA VAL A 69 9.14 -13.18 20.83
C VAL A 69 9.39 -13.74 22.24
N ALA A 70 9.28 -15.05 22.42
CA ALA A 70 9.54 -15.70 23.71
C ALA A 70 11.02 -15.63 24.14
N THR A 71 11.96 -15.60 23.20
CA THR A 71 13.41 -15.62 23.49
C THR A 71 14.06 -14.24 23.56
N LYS A 72 13.50 -13.22 22.87
CA LYS A 72 14.08 -11.88 22.77
C LYS A 72 13.21 -10.80 23.44
N ALA A 73 12.68 -11.06 24.63
CA ALA A 73 11.83 -10.13 25.38
C ALA A 73 12.22 -8.66 25.15
N LEU A 74 11.34 -7.91 24.46
CA LEU A 74 11.21 -6.46 24.58
C LEU A 74 10.38 -6.19 25.82
#